data_AF-A0A0R3WQY5-F1
#
_entry.id   AF-A0A0R3WQY5-F1
#
_cell.length_a   1.000
_cell.length_b   1.000
_cell.length_c   1.000
_cell.angle_alpha   90.00
_cell.angle_beta   90.00
_cell.angle_gamma   90.00
#
_symmetry.space_group_name_H-M   'P 1'
#
loop_
_entity.id
_entity.type
_entity.pdbx_description
1 polymer ?
#
loop_
_entity_poly.entity_id
_entity_poly.type
_entity_poly.pdbx_seq_one_letter_code
_entity_poly.pdbx_strand_id
1 'polypeptide(L)'
;MDAYSGLLLDDAAFSRVPEQNKPVFIYDWLRSLDRRLSQSTKTEVRNVQQALIDQLMVQVTQGVGPPSRKLLGRCLAKIFTAGDSISLYAVLNSCNDVLKVRDDSPSAINKRLTALACLGVMYRSLGRLCGRSFEETVGILIRMIKQVESQTRSEILTSLMNIVTGLGAAETSCFRDIFKVARSFINDRVLAVRLAAVQCLTSLTRYHSHFFTSDLDAVTSMCIKGLDGSNHAVRMEIAKLLGFVLAKTQLDSGILGTVGSMNSVTGNTSTGGISSIAYNLMNDLAFGLFSTA
;
A
#
# COMPACT_ATOMS: atom_id res chain seq x y z
N MET A 1 23.06 -22.81 -6.17
CA MET A 1 22.00 -23.73 -6.62
C MET A 1 20.96 -22.90 -7.38
N ASP A 2 21.21 -22.59 -8.64
CA ASP A 2 20.20 -21.98 -9.53
C ASP A 2 19.52 -23.14 -10.28
N ALA A 3 18.46 -23.71 -9.69
CA ALA A 3 17.79 -24.92 -10.21
C ALA A 3 16.47 -24.63 -10.95
N TYR A 4 16.25 -23.41 -11.45
CA TYR A 4 15.02 -23.07 -12.19
C TYR A 4 15.35 -22.32 -13.47
N SER A 5 15.27 -23.02 -14.60
CA SER A 5 15.56 -22.48 -15.95
C SER A 5 14.37 -21.78 -16.62
N GLY A 6 13.21 -21.64 -15.96
CA GLY A 6 12.03 -20.95 -16.52
C GLY A 6 11.12 -20.29 -15.48
N LEU A 7 10.29 -19.32 -15.89
CA LEU A 7 9.44 -18.52 -14.99
C LEU A 7 8.43 -19.36 -14.18
N LEU A 8 7.97 -20.49 -14.72
CA LEU A 8 7.00 -21.36 -14.06
C LEU A 8 7.61 -22.15 -12.90
N LEU A 9 6.77 -22.49 -11.93
CA LEU A 9 7.08 -23.47 -10.88
C LEU A 9 7.21 -24.86 -11.53
N ASP A 10 8.21 -25.62 -11.11
CA ASP A 10 8.29 -27.05 -11.45
C ASP A 10 7.36 -27.84 -10.52
N ASP A 11 6.15 -28.14 -11.01
CA ASP A 11 5.12 -28.86 -10.26
C ASP A 11 5.56 -30.29 -9.89
N ALA A 12 6.40 -30.93 -10.71
CA ALA A 12 6.91 -32.28 -10.46
C ALA A 12 7.94 -32.27 -9.33
N ALA A 13 8.85 -31.28 -9.33
CA ALA A 13 9.78 -31.07 -8.22
C ALA A 13 9.03 -30.70 -6.94
N PHE A 14 8.07 -29.79 -7.02
CA PHE A 14 7.28 -29.32 -5.88
C PHE A 14 6.49 -30.46 -5.21
N SER A 15 5.90 -31.36 -6.00
CA SER A 15 5.14 -32.51 -5.49
C SER A 15 5.99 -33.51 -4.71
N ARG A 16 7.30 -33.56 -4.96
CA ARG A 16 8.24 -34.44 -4.25
C ARG A 16 8.77 -33.84 -2.94
N VAL A 17 8.51 -32.56 -2.70
CA VAL A 17 8.98 -31.86 -1.49
C VAL A 17 8.13 -32.29 -0.29
N PRO A 18 8.75 -32.68 0.85
CA PRO A 18 8.02 -32.95 2.09
C PRO A 18 7.17 -31.74 2.52
N GLU A 19 5.98 -31.97 3.06
CA GLU A 19 5.01 -30.91 3.39
C GLU A 19 5.61 -29.77 4.23
N GLN A 20 6.43 -30.12 5.22
CA GLN A 20 7.14 -29.17 6.09
C GLN A 20 8.11 -28.24 5.36
N ASN A 21 8.64 -28.65 4.21
CA ASN A 21 9.61 -27.90 3.41
C ASN A 21 8.96 -27.12 2.26
N LYS A 22 7.68 -27.38 1.95
CA LYS A 22 6.96 -26.68 0.87
C LYS A 22 6.92 -25.16 1.05
N PRO A 23 6.72 -24.58 2.25
CA PRO A 23 6.74 -23.14 2.43
C PRO A 23 8.09 -22.50 2.06
N VAL A 24 9.20 -23.17 2.37
CA VAL A 24 10.55 -22.71 2.02
C VAL A 24 10.77 -22.79 0.52
N PHE A 25 10.35 -23.90 -0.11
CA PHE A 25 10.43 -24.07 -1.55
C PHE A 25 9.67 -22.97 -2.31
N ILE A 26 8.44 -22.66 -1.88
CA ILE A 26 7.64 -21.57 -2.46
C ILE A 26 8.33 -20.22 -2.27
N TYR A 27 8.90 -19.96 -1.09
CA TYR A 27 9.64 -18.72 -0.85
C TYR A 27 10.83 -18.57 -1.80
N ASP A 28 11.65 -19.61 -1.96
CA ASP A 28 12.83 -19.60 -2.84
C ASP A 28 12.44 -19.47 -4.32
N TRP A 29 11.36 -20.13 -4.73
CA TRP A 29 10.79 -19.96 -6.07
C TRP A 29 10.32 -18.52 -6.29
N LEU A 30 9.51 -17.95 -5.39
CA LEU A 30 9.02 -16.59 -5.50
C LEU A 30 10.16 -15.55 -5.53
N ARG A 31 11.23 -15.79 -4.77
CA ARG A 31 12.42 -14.91 -4.78
C ARG A 31 13.15 -14.97 -6.10
N SER A 32 13.33 -16.18 -6.64
CA SER A 32 13.93 -16.39 -7.95
C SER A 32 13.06 -15.83 -9.07
N LEU A 33 11.74 -15.95 -8.93
CA LEU A 33 10.75 -15.39 -9.85
C LEU A 33 10.80 -13.86 -9.86
N ASP A 34 10.82 -13.21 -8.70
CA ASP A 34 10.91 -11.75 -8.59
C ASP A 34 12.16 -11.20 -9.31
N ARG A 35 13.30 -11.87 -9.17
CA ARG A 35 14.55 -11.52 -9.88
C ARG A 35 14.40 -11.71 -11.39
N ARG A 36 13.89 -12.88 -11.82
CA ARG A 36 13.79 -13.22 -13.25
C ARG A 36 12.77 -12.38 -13.98
N LEU A 37 11.60 -12.10 -13.39
CA LEU A 37 10.60 -11.20 -13.98
C LEU A 37 11.16 -9.79 -14.24
N SER A 38 12.13 -9.33 -13.44
CA SER A 38 12.83 -8.06 -13.68
C SER A 38 13.85 -8.11 -14.83
N GLN A 39 14.27 -9.30 -15.24
CA GLN A 39 15.28 -9.54 -16.29
C GLN A 39 14.66 -10.07 -17.59
N SER A 40 13.43 -10.59 -17.53
CA SER A 40 12.71 -11.14 -18.68
C SER A 40 12.18 -10.05 -19.60
N THR A 41 12.10 -10.40 -20.89
CA THR A 41 11.45 -9.60 -21.92
C THR A 41 9.94 -9.70 -21.82
N LYS A 42 9.22 -8.71 -22.39
CA LYS A 42 7.75 -8.71 -22.43
C LYS A 42 7.18 -9.95 -23.13
N THR A 43 7.85 -10.41 -24.19
CA THR A 43 7.43 -11.60 -24.95
C THR A 43 7.53 -12.87 -24.12
N GLU A 44 8.63 -13.06 -23.38
CA GLU A 44 8.81 -14.22 -22.49
C GLU A 44 7.74 -14.26 -21.41
N VAL A 45 7.43 -13.13 -20.79
CA VAL A 45 6.38 -13.05 -19.76
C VAL A 45 5.01 -13.38 -20.36
N ARG A 46 4.65 -12.79 -21.51
CA ARG A 46 3.35 -13.03 -22.17
C ARG A 46 3.15 -14.50 -22.55
N ASN A 47 4.18 -15.18 -23.02
CA ASN A 47 4.10 -16.59 -23.43
C ASN A 47 3.69 -17.53 -22.29
N VAL A 48 4.00 -17.19 -21.04
CA VAL A 48 3.71 -18.02 -19.87
C VAL A 48 2.74 -17.37 -18.88
N GLN A 49 2.21 -16.19 -19.22
CA GLN A 49 1.51 -15.31 -18.29
C GLN A 49 0.33 -16.01 -17.61
N GLN A 50 -0.55 -16.65 -18.38
CA GLN A 50 -1.74 -17.29 -17.81
C GLN A 50 -1.36 -18.43 -16.86
N ALA A 51 -0.46 -19.33 -17.30
CA ALA A 51 0.00 -20.44 -16.47
C ALA A 51 0.69 -19.96 -15.18
N LEU A 52 1.47 -18.87 -15.26
CA LEU A 52 2.12 -18.29 -14.10
C LEU A 52 1.11 -17.63 -13.14
N ILE A 53 0.11 -16.94 -13.66
CA ILE A 53 -0.99 -16.40 -12.86
C ILE A 53 -1.72 -17.53 -12.13
N ASP A 54 -2.05 -18.63 -12.82
CA ASP A 54 -2.74 -19.77 -12.23
C ASP A 54 -1.93 -20.37 -11.07
N GLN A 55 -0.61 -20.59 -11.26
CA GLN A 55 0.29 -21.08 -10.20
C GLN A 55 0.36 -20.13 -9.00
N LEU A 56 0.44 -18.81 -9.23
CA LEU A 56 0.48 -17.83 -8.14
C LEU A 56 -0.88 -17.72 -7.41
N MET A 57 -2.00 -17.85 -8.12
CA MET A 57 -3.34 -17.82 -7.52
C MET A 57 -3.62 -19.06 -6.66
N VAL A 58 -3.04 -20.22 -7.01
CA VAL A 58 -3.01 -21.37 -6.10
C VAL A 58 -2.32 -21.01 -4.78
N GLN A 59 -1.20 -20.30 -4.82
CA GLN A 59 -0.52 -19.86 -3.59
C GLN A 59 -1.35 -18.85 -2.78
N VAL A 60 -2.08 -17.94 -3.44
CA VAL A 60 -3.00 -17.01 -2.76
C VAL A 60 -4.09 -17.76 -2.00
N THR A 61 -4.70 -18.76 -2.63
CA THR A 61 -5.82 -19.53 -2.05
C THR A 61 -5.39 -20.56 -1.00
N GLN A 62 -4.17 -21.08 -1.09
CA GLN A 62 -3.57 -21.93 -0.06
C GLN A 62 -3.13 -21.11 1.17
N GLY A 63 -2.74 -19.85 0.96
CA GLY A 63 -2.27 -18.94 2.00
C GLY A 63 -0.81 -19.18 2.34
N VAL A 64 0.06 -18.24 1.95
CA VAL A 64 1.50 -18.35 2.20
C VAL A 64 1.89 -17.68 3.53
N GLY A 65 3.02 -18.14 4.08
CA GLY A 65 3.55 -17.58 5.32
C GLY A 65 3.95 -16.10 5.20
N PRO A 66 4.05 -15.38 6.34
CA PRO A 66 4.36 -13.95 6.39
C PRO A 66 5.51 -13.46 5.46
N PRO A 67 6.68 -14.13 5.37
CA PRO A 67 7.78 -13.65 4.51
C PRO A 67 7.47 -13.71 3.02
N SER A 68 6.53 -14.55 2.59
CA SER A 68 6.21 -14.79 1.17
C SER A 68 5.06 -13.91 0.67
N ARG A 69 4.19 -13.40 1.55
CA ARG A 69 2.95 -12.69 1.15
C ARG A 69 3.21 -11.48 0.25
N LYS A 70 4.11 -10.58 0.68
CA LYS A 70 4.45 -9.38 -0.11
C LYS A 70 5.19 -9.74 -1.39
N LEU A 71 6.03 -10.77 -1.35
CA LEU A 71 6.80 -11.25 -2.51
C LEU A 71 5.88 -11.84 -3.59
N LEU A 72 4.87 -12.59 -3.17
CA LEU A 72 3.80 -13.10 -4.05
C LEU A 72 3.06 -11.95 -4.75
N GLY A 73 2.64 -10.94 -3.98
CA GLY A 73 2.01 -9.72 -4.54
C GLY A 73 2.92 -8.97 -5.52
N ARG A 74 4.23 -8.88 -5.24
CA ARG A 74 5.22 -8.26 -6.14
C ARG A 74 5.34 -9.01 -7.46
N CYS A 75 5.38 -10.35 -7.41
CA CYS A 75 5.43 -11.18 -8.61
C CYS A 75 4.18 -10.97 -9.48
N LEU A 76 2.98 -10.99 -8.87
CA LEU A 76 1.72 -10.69 -9.57
C LEU A 76 1.76 -9.30 -10.22
N ALA A 77 2.18 -8.27 -9.48
CA ALA A 77 2.29 -6.92 -10.02
C ALA A 77 3.29 -6.83 -11.20
N LYS A 78 4.44 -7.50 -11.12
CA LYS A 78 5.45 -7.52 -12.19
C LYS A 78 4.93 -8.20 -13.45
N ILE A 79 4.16 -9.29 -13.32
CA ILE A 79 3.51 -9.96 -14.46
C ILE A 79 2.63 -8.97 -15.22
N PHE A 80 1.72 -8.27 -14.53
CA PHE A 80 0.82 -7.31 -15.18
C PHE A 80 1.52 -6.03 -15.67
N THR A 81 2.71 -5.72 -15.15
CA THR A 81 3.53 -4.59 -15.64
C THR A 81 4.25 -4.94 -16.94
N ALA A 82 4.78 -6.15 -17.06
CA ALA A 82 5.53 -6.59 -18.24
C ALA A 82 4.65 -7.24 -19.33
N GLY A 83 3.56 -7.89 -18.91
CA GLY A 83 2.66 -8.69 -19.72
C GLY A 83 1.50 -7.90 -20.34
N ASP A 84 0.33 -8.53 -20.42
CA ASP A 84 -0.96 -7.88 -20.70
C ASP A 84 -1.80 -7.74 -19.42
N SER A 85 -2.88 -6.94 -19.47
CA SER A 85 -3.76 -6.69 -18.33
C SER A 85 -5.13 -7.36 -18.44
N ILE A 86 -5.30 -8.33 -19.34
CA ILE A 86 -6.62 -8.90 -19.67
C ILE A 86 -7.22 -9.60 -18.44
N SER A 87 -6.42 -10.39 -17.73
CA SER A 87 -6.84 -11.15 -16.54
C SER A 87 -6.68 -10.41 -15.22
N LEU A 88 -6.26 -9.13 -15.22
CA LEU A 88 -6.00 -8.36 -14.00
C LEU A 88 -7.22 -8.28 -13.10
N TYR A 89 -8.38 -7.93 -13.67
CA TYR A 89 -9.62 -7.82 -12.90
C TYR A 89 -10.07 -9.16 -12.32
N ALA A 90 -9.86 -10.26 -13.05
CA ALA A 90 -10.17 -11.60 -12.54
C ALA A 90 -9.33 -11.93 -11.29
N VAL A 91 -8.02 -11.65 -11.33
CA VAL A 91 -7.12 -11.84 -10.19
C VAL A 91 -7.52 -10.99 -8.99
N LEU A 92 -7.83 -9.71 -9.20
CA LEU A 92 -8.28 -8.80 -8.13
C LEU A 92 -9.60 -9.29 -7.51
N ASN A 93 -10.56 -9.70 -8.33
CA ASN A 93 -11.85 -10.21 -7.88
C ASN A 93 -11.70 -11.52 -7.09
N SER A 94 -10.87 -12.46 -7.56
CA SER A 94 -10.57 -13.69 -6.81
C SER A 94 -9.97 -13.40 -5.44
N CYS A 95 -9.08 -12.41 -5.33
CA CYS A 95 -8.56 -11.99 -4.03
C CYS A 95 -9.67 -11.39 -3.14
N ASN A 96 -10.55 -10.56 -3.72
CA ASN A 96 -11.70 -10.00 -3.00
C ASN A 96 -12.67 -11.08 -2.52
N ASP A 97 -12.85 -12.16 -3.27
CA ASP A 97 -13.72 -13.26 -2.86
C ASP A 97 -13.16 -14.02 -1.67
N VAL A 98 -11.84 -14.19 -1.56
CA VAL A 98 -11.18 -14.70 -0.35
C VAL A 98 -11.48 -13.81 0.86
N LEU A 99 -11.51 -12.48 0.68
CA LEU A 99 -11.82 -11.54 1.75
C LEU A 99 -13.27 -11.61 2.22
N LYS A 100 -14.22 -11.97 1.34
CA LYS A 100 -15.65 -12.05 1.69
C LYS A 100 -15.98 -13.23 2.61
N VAL A 101 -15.09 -14.22 2.72
CA VAL A 101 -15.30 -15.41 3.56
C VAL A 101 -15.20 -15.05 5.05
N ARG A 102 -16.31 -15.26 5.76
CA ARG A 102 -16.41 -15.13 7.22
C ARG A 102 -16.06 -16.45 7.88
N ASP A 103 -14.77 -16.69 8.05
CA ASP A 103 -14.21 -17.82 8.80
C ASP A 103 -13.04 -17.30 9.64
N ASP A 104 -13.04 -17.64 10.92
CA ASP A 104 -12.02 -17.24 11.91
C ASP A 104 -11.04 -18.39 12.21
N SER A 105 -11.08 -19.47 11.43
CA SER A 105 -10.08 -20.52 11.50
C SER A 105 -8.67 -19.96 11.19
N PRO A 106 -7.60 -20.45 11.84
CA PRO A 106 -6.24 -19.97 11.57
C PRO A 106 -5.84 -20.08 10.09
N SER A 107 -6.36 -21.09 9.38
CA SER A 107 -6.15 -21.26 7.94
C SER A 107 -6.83 -20.16 7.12
N ALA A 108 -8.09 -19.83 7.41
CA ALA A 108 -8.80 -18.75 6.72
C ALA A 108 -8.18 -17.39 6.98
N ILE A 109 -7.74 -17.11 8.22
CA ILE A 109 -7.01 -15.89 8.56
C ILE A 109 -5.71 -15.80 7.74
N ASN A 110 -4.96 -16.90 7.62
CA ASN A 110 -3.73 -16.90 6.81
C ASN A 110 -3.98 -16.63 5.32
N LYS A 111 -5.03 -17.21 4.74
CA LYS A 111 -5.47 -16.94 3.36
C LYS A 111 -5.88 -15.48 3.17
N ARG A 112 -6.68 -14.95 4.10
CA ARG A 112 -7.09 -13.54 4.11
C ARG A 112 -5.89 -12.60 4.17
N LEU A 113 -4.95 -12.83 5.08
CA LEU A 113 -3.72 -12.02 5.19
C LEU A 113 -2.87 -12.09 3.91
N THR A 114 -2.83 -13.25 3.25
CA THR A 114 -2.15 -13.40 1.95
C THR A 114 -2.83 -12.56 0.87
N ALA A 115 -4.15 -12.68 0.73
CA ALA A 115 -4.93 -11.90 -0.24
C ALA A 115 -4.82 -10.38 0.01
N LEU A 116 -4.88 -9.94 1.28
CA LEU A 116 -4.71 -8.53 1.66
C LEU A 116 -3.36 -7.98 1.23
N ALA A 117 -2.28 -8.71 1.49
CA ALA A 117 -0.94 -8.31 1.12
C ALA A 117 -0.77 -8.24 -0.41
N CYS A 118 -1.28 -9.24 -1.14
CA CYS A 118 -1.25 -9.26 -2.60
C CYS A 118 -2.01 -8.07 -3.19
N LEU A 119 -3.26 -7.83 -2.76
CA LEU A 119 -4.06 -6.70 -3.20
C LEU A 119 -3.36 -5.37 -2.92
N GLY A 120 -2.83 -5.19 -1.70
CA GLY A 120 -2.09 -3.99 -1.32
C GLY A 120 -0.92 -3.73 -2.26
N VAL A 121 -0.05 -4.72 -2.46
CA VAL A 121 1.13 -4.57 -3.34
C VAL A 121 0.72 -4.32 -4.80
N MET A 122 -0.31 -5.02 -5.30
CA MET A 122 -0.81 -4.83 -6.66
C MET A 122 -1.36 -3.42 -6.86
N TYR A 123 -2.23 -2.92 -5.98
CA TYR A 123 -2.75 -1.56 -6.09
C TYR A 123 -1.66 -0.50 -5.98
N ARG A 124 -0.67 -0.70 -5.10
CA ARG A 124 0.47 0.21 -4.99
C ARG A 124 1.29 0.29 -6.27
N SER A 125 1.51 -0.85 -6.93
CA SER A 125 2.43 -0.96 -8.06
C SER A 125 1.76 -0.61 -9.39
N LEU A 126 0.51 -1.06 -9.58
CA LEU A 126 -0.23 -0.92 -10.84
C LEU A 126 -1.07 0.36 -10.86
N GLY A 127 -1.44 0.88 -9.68
CA GLY A 127 -2.15 2.14 -9.53
C GLY A 127 -3.41 2.21 -10.41
N ARG A 128 -3.44 3.21 -11.30
CA ARG A 128 -4.57 3.49 -12.20
C ARG A 128 -4.87 2.36 -13.20
N LEU A 129 -3.95 1.43 -13.45
CA LEU A 129 -4.20 0.26 -14.30
C LEU A 129 -5.32 -0.62 -13.74
N CYS A 130 -5.51 -0.63 -12.42
CA CYS A 130 -6.57 -1.40 -11.77
C CYS A 130 -7.98 -0.80 -11.97
N GLY A 131 -8.12 0.32 -12.69
CA GLY A 131 -9.41 0.96 -12.94
C GLY A 131 -10.15 1.30 -11.64
N ARG A 132 -11.48 1.14 -11.60
CA ARG A 132 -12.33 1.39 -10.41
C ARG A 132 -12.46 0.19 -9.46
N SER A 133 -11.74 -0.91 -9.70
CA SER A 133 -11.83 -2.12 -8.87
C SER A 133 -11.45 -1.88 -7.40
N PHE A 134 -10.61 -0.88 -7.13
CA PHE A 134 -10.23 -0.53 -5.76
C PHE A 134 -11.41 -0.04 -4.92
N GLU A 135 -12.46 0.54 -5.52
CA GLU A 135 -13.62 1.03 -4.76
C GLU A 135 -14.36 -0.13 -4.08
N GLU A 136 -14.52 -1.26 -4.78
CA GLU A 136 -15.08 -2.49 -4.19
C GLU A 136 -14.18 -2.99 -3.06
N THR A 137 -12.86 -3.09 -3.33
CA THR A 137 -11.88 -3.56 -2.34
C THR A 137 -11.93 -2.69 -1.08
N VAL A 138 -11.85 -1.36 -1.21
CA VAL A 138 -11.93 -0.42 -0.09
C VAL A 138 -13.24 -0.62 0.69
N GLY A 139 -14.37 -0.77 -0.01
CA GLY A 139 -15.66 -1.04 0.62
C GLY A 139 -15.71 -2.35 1.41
N ILE A 140 -15.01 -3.40 0.95
CA ILE A 140 -14.85 -4.67 1.70
C ILE A 140 -13.99 -4.43 2.95
N LEU A 141 -12.83 -3.80 2.79
CA LEU A 141 -11.85 -3.55 3.86
C LEU A 141 -12.43 -2.71 5.01
N ILE A 142 -13.13 -1.62 4.68
CA ILE A 142 -13.75 -0.72 5.67
C ILE A 142 -14.83 -1.43 6.50
N ARG A 143 -15.57 -2.37 5.91
CA ARG A 143 -16.55 -3.17 6.65
C ARG A 143 -15.88 -4.23 7.52
N MET A 144 -14.88 -4.91 6.96
CA MET A 144 -14.19 -6.03 7.60
C MET A 144 -13.40 -5.61 8.84
N ILE A 145 -12.69 -4.47 8.81
CA ILE A 145 -11.75 -4.06 9.86
C ILE A 145 -12.38 -3.98 11.27
N LYS A 146 -13.70 -3.76 11.34
CA LYS A 146 -14.43 -3.63 12.60
C LYS A 146 -14.59 -4.96 13.37
N GLN A 147 -14.53 -6.09 12.66
CA GLN A 147 -14.90 -7.41 13.20
C GLN A 147 -13.71 -8.38 13.32
N VAL A 148 -12.60 -8.09 12.64
CA VAL A 148 -11.41 -8.96 12.61
C VAL A 148 -10.45 -8.70 13.76
N GLU A 149 -9.55 -9.64 13.99
CA GLU A 149 -8.49 -9.58 15.00
C GLU A 149 -7.37 -8.59 14.62
N SER A 150 -6.55 -8.22 15.60
CA SER A 150 -5.58 -7.13 15.47
C SER A 150 -4.54 -7.31 14.35
N GLN A 151 -4.14 -8.55 14.02
CA GLN A 151 -3.21 -8.80 12.93
C GLN A 151 -3.84 -8.43 11.58
N THR A 152 -5.04 -8.94 11.30
CA THR A 152 -5.78 -8.56 10.09
C THR A 152 -6.08 -7.06 10.05
N ARG A 153 -6.40 -6.41 11.18
CA ARG A 153 -6.58 -4.93 11.20
C ARG A 153 -5.34 -4.19 10.72
N SER A 154 -4.15 -4.59 11.22
CA SER A 154 -2.88 -3.99 10.82
C SER A 154 -2.62 -4.17 9.32
N GLU A 155 -2.89 -5.37 8.79
CA GLU A 155 -2.70 -5.64 7.36
C GLU A 155 -3.72 -4.86 6.50
N ILE A 156 -4.99 -4.75 6.92
CA ILE A 156 -6.00 -3.94 6.24
C ILE A 156 -5.55 -2.48 6.12
N LEU A 157 -5.10 -1.87 7.22
CA LEU A 157 -4.61 -0.48 7.20
C LEU A 157 -3.39 -0.30 6.28
N THR A 158 -2.51 -1.31 6.24
CA THR A 158 -1.37 -1.34 5.31
C THR A 158 -1.84 -1.44 3.85
N SER A 159 -2.84 -2.27 3.56
CA SER A 159 -3.42 -2.36 2.22
C SER A 159 -4.12 -1.07 1.80
N LEU A 160 -4.84 -0.40 2.70
CA LEU A 160 -5.45 0.91 2.46
C LEU A 160 -4.38 1.98 2.17
N MET A 161 -3.31 2.03 2.96
CA MET A 161 -2.14 2.89 2.70
C MET A 161 -1.56 2.65 1.30
N ASN A 162 -1.41 1.38 0.91
CA ASN A 162 -0.87 1.00 -0.39
C ASN A 162 -1.79 1.42 -1.55
N ILE A 163 -3.11 1.32 -1.39
CA ILE A 163 -4.10 1.81 -2.36
C ILE A 163 -3.95 3.32 -2.55
N VAL A 164 -3.96 4.09 -1.45
CA VAL A 164 -3.78 5.56 -1.49
C VAL A 164 -2.46 5.91 -2.18
N THR A 165 -1.39 5.21 -1.84
CA THR A 165 -0.05 5.46 -2.41
C THR A 165 -0.01 5.20 -3.91
N GLY A 166 -0.61 4.11 -4.39
CA GLY A 166 -0.59 3.72 -5.82
C GLY A 166 -1.48 4.59 -6.71
N LEU A 167 -2.60 5.08 -6.19
CA LEU A 167 -3.50 5.95 -6.96
C LEU A 167 -3.10 7.44 -6.92
N GLY A 168 -2.38 7.85 -5.88
CA GLY A 168 -1.89 9.21 -5.72
C GLY A 168 -3.01 10.24 -5.65
N ALA A 169 -2.89 11.33 -6.38
CA ALA A 169 -3.85 12.44 -6.39
C ALA A 169 -5.20 12.13 -7.09
N ALA A 170 -5.50 10.87 -7.42
CA ALA A 170 -6.80 10.49 -7.98
C ALA A 170 -7.89 10.64 -6.91
N GLU A 171 -8.60 11.77 -6.93
CA GLU A 171 -9.61 12.06 -5.92
C GLU A 171 -10.83 11.16 -6.08
N THR A 172 -11.16 10.44 -5.01
CA THR A 172 -12.36 9.62 -4.90
C THR A 172 -12.97 9.75 -3.51
N SER A 173 -14.29 9.59 -3.41
CA SER A 173 -15.01 9.63 -2.14
C SER A 173 -14.49 8.58 -1.15
N CYS A 174 -13.99 7.45 -1.64
CA CYS A 174 -13.51 6.35 -0.80
C CYS A 174 -12.29 6.74 0.05
N PHE A 175 -11.44 7.67 -0.39
CA PHE A 175 -10.28 8.12 0.39
C PHE A 175 -10.67 8.88 1.65
N ARG A 176 -11.80 9.58 1.61
CA ARG A 176 -12.36 10.23 2.80
C ARG A 176 -12.85 9.19 3.82
N ASP A 177 -13.35 8.05 3.35
CA ASP A 177 -13.74 6.96 4.24
C ASP A 177 -12.50 6.22 4.80
N ILE A 178 -11.45 6.06 4.00
CA ILE A 178 -10.14 5.57 4.49
C ILE A 178 -9.61 6.48 5.60
N PHE A 179 -9.63 7.79 5.40
CA PHE A 179 -9.21 8.77 6.41
C PHE A 179 -9.97 8.58 7.73
N LYS A 180 -11.32 8.51 7.68
CA LYS A 180 -12.16 8.29 8.87
C LYS A 180 -11.81 6.99 9.59
N VAL A 181 -11.65 5.90 8.84
CA VAL A 181 -11.31 4.59 9.40
C VAL A 181 -9.94 4.64 10.06
N ALA A 182 -8.90 5.11 9.36
CA ALA A 182 -7.54 5.18 9.91
C ALA A 182 -7.48 6.03 11.19
N ARG A 183 -8.21 7.16 11.25
CA ARG A 183 -8.31 7.98 12.46
C ARG A 183 -8.83 7.20 13.67
N SER A 184 -9.79 6.31 13.49
CA SER A 184 -10.36 5.51 14.59
C SER A 184 -9.39 4.51 15.22
N PHE A 185 -8.27 4.19 14.54
CA PHE A 185 -7.28 3.20 14.99
C PHE A 185 -5.98 3.82 15.54
N ILE A 186 -5.84 5.15 15.57
CA ILE A 186 -4.62 5.80 16.06
C ILE A 186 -4.34 5.52 17.55
N ASN A 187 -5.38 5.21 18.33
CA ASN A 187 -5.30 4.88 19.75
C ASN A 187 -5.56 3.39 20.03
N ASP A 188 -5.55 2.50 19.03
CA ASP A 188 -5.82 1.06 19.21
C ASP A 188 -4.86 0.44 20.25
N ARG A 189 -5.35 -0.47 21.09
CA ARG A 189 -4.52 -1.10 22.13
C ARG A 189 -3.27 -1.81 21.58
N VAL A 190 -3.29 -2.26 20.31
CA VAL A 190 -2.17 -2.94 19.66
C VAL A 190 -1.31 -1.92 18.90
N LEU A 191 -0.05 -1.79 19.31
CA LEU A 191 0.89 -0.82 18.74
C LEU A 191 1.13 -1.00 17.23
N ALA A 192 1.11 -2.22 16.72
CA ALA A 192 1.23 -2.49 15.28
C ALA A 192 0.05 -1.89 14.48
N VAL A 193 -1.17 -1.96 15.04
CA VAL A 193 -2.37 -1.36 14.44
C VAL A 193 -2.27 0.16 14.47
N ARG A 194 -1.80 0.74 15.60
CA ARG A 194 -1.52 2.19 15.67
C ARG A 194 -0.53 2.64 14.59
N LEU A 195 0.58 1.90 14.45
CA LEU A 195 1.62 2.22 13.46
C LEU A 195 1.04 2.22 12.04
N ALA A 196 0.33 1.15 11.66
CA ALA A 196 -0.29 1.05 10.34
C ALA A 196 -1.35 2.14 10.09
N ALA A 197 -2.11 2.52 11.13
CA ALA A 197 -3.08 3.60 11.04
C ALA A 197 -2.41 4.95 10.74
N VAL A 198 -1.33 5.28 11.47
CA VAL A 198 -0.59 6.54 11.28
C VAL A 198 0.11 6.58 9.92
N GLN A 199 0.68 5.46 9.46
CA GLN A 199 1.27 5.35 8.13
C GLN A 199 0.21 5.53 7.03
N CYS A 200 -0.98 4.95 7.20
CA CYS A 200 -2.11 5.17 6.30
C CYS A 200 -2.53 6.65 6.25
N LEU A 201 -2.67 7.32 7.41
CA LEU A 201 -2.93 8.76 7.47
C LEU A 201 -1.83 9.58 6.79
N THR A 202 -0.56 9.23 7.02
CA THR A 202 0.58 9.91 6.40
C THR A 202 0.60 9.76 4.89
N SER A 203 0.17 8.61 4.34
CA SER A 203 0.02 8.46 2.89
C SER A 203 -1.05 9.38 2.28
N LEU A 204 -2.09 9.72 3.05
CA LEU A 204 -3.14 10.64 2.62
C LEU A 204 -2.69 12.10 2.63
N THR A 205 -1.80 12.53 3.54
CA THR A 205 -1.36 13.93 3.60
C THR A 205 -0.63 14.38 2.33
N ARG A 206 0.05 13.44 1.65
CA ARG A 206 0.80 13.72 0.42
C ARG A 206 -0.11 14.19 -0.72
N TYR A 207 -1.29 13.59 -0.85
CA TYR A 207 -2.18 13.80 -1.99
C TYR A 207 -3.49 14.52 -1.63
N HIS A 208 -3.91 14.45 -0.36
CA HIS A 208 -5.20 14.93 0.13
C HIS A 208 -5.04 15.72 1.44
N SER A 209 -4.10 16.67 1.47
CA SER A 209 -3.82 17.51 2.65
C SER A 209 -5.06 18.24 3.19
N HIS A 210 -6.03 18.56 2.33
CA HIS A 210 -7.28 19.22 2.71
C HIS A 210 -8.16 18.41 3.69
N PHE A 211 -7.97 17.08 3.80
CA PHE A 211 -8.65 16.29 4.83
C PHE A 211 -8.17 16.63 6.25
N PHE A 212 -6.96 17.19 6.37
CA PHE A 212 -6.31 17.48 7.63
C PHE A 212 -6.42 18.95 8.00
N THR A 213 -6.33 19.85 7.01
CA THR A 213 -6.33 21.31 7.26
C THR A 213 -7.71 21.88 7.54
N SER A 214 -8.79 21.18 7.15
CA SER A 214 -10.17 21.60 7.42
C SER A 214 -10.55 21.60 8.90
N ASP A 215 -9.84 20.81 9.72
CA ASP A 215 -10.02 20.73 11.17
C ASP A 215 -8.66 20.41 11.83
N LEU A 216 -7.75 21.38 11.72
CA LEU A 216 -6.36 21.24 12.16
C LEU A 216 -6.27 20.97 13.67
N ASP A 217 -7.13 21.59 14.48
CA ASP A 217 -7.14 21.43 15.93
C ASP A 217 -7.53 20.01 16.32
N ALA A 218 -8.57 19.43 15.70
CA ALA A 218 -8.93 18.05 15.98
C ALA A 218 -7.86 17.05 15.52
N VAL A 219 -7.21 17.29 14.37
CA VAL A 219 -6.10 16.46 13.89
C VAL A 219 -4.91 16.53 14.85
N THR A 220 -4.55 17.73 15.31
CA THR A 220 -3.45 17.95 16.23
C THR A 220 -3.72 17.29 17.58
N SER A 221 -4.92 17.49 18.15
CA SER A 221 -5.35 16.85 19.40
C SER A 221 -5.32 15.33 19.29
N MET A 222 -5.80 14.77 18.18
CA MET A 222 -5.77 13.33 17.90
C MET A 222 -4.34 12.78 17.86
N CYS A 223 -3.41 13.49 17.21
CA CYS A 223 -2.01 13.07 17.14
C CYS A 223 -1.33 13.14 18.51
N ILE A 224 -1.54 14.21 19.27
CA ILE A 224 -0.99 14.35 20.63
C ILE A 224 -1.48 13.21 21.53
N LYS A 225 -2.78 12.90 21.50
CA LYS A 225 -3.34 11.75 22.24
C LYS A 225 -2.71 10.42 21.78
N GLY A 226 -2.48 10.26 20.48
CA GLY A 226 -1.82 9.07 19.92
C GLY A 226 -0.38 8.86 20.39
N LEU A 227 0.31 9.90 20.90
CA LEU A 227 1.65 9.76 21.48
C LEU A 227 1.62 9.02 22.82
N ASP A 228 0.50 9.07 23.54
CA ASP A 228 0.39 8.46 24.87
C ASP A 228 0.33 6.92 24.78
N GLY A 229 1.10 6.25 25.64
CA GLY A 229 1.26 4.79 25.63
C GLY A 229 1.93 4.20 24.37
N SER A 230 2.43 5.03 23.44
CA SER A 230 3.04 4.59 22.19
C SER A 230 4.55 4.34 22.32
N ASN A 231 5.08 3.41 21.52
CA ASN A 231 6.52 3.14 21.42
C ASN A 231 7.24 4.13 20.47
N HIS A 232 8.56 4.02 20.37
CA HIS A 232 9.38 4.90 19.54
C HIS A 232 8.92 4.95 18.07
N ALA A 233 8.63 3.80 17.46
CA ALA A 233 8.21 3.73 16.06
C ALA A 233 6.91 4.50 15.79
N VAL A 234 5.89 4.31 16.64
CA VAL A 234 4.61 5.02 16.51
C VAL A 234 4.79 6.53 16.76
N ARG A 235 5.56 6.92 17.79
CA ARG A 235 5.83 8.34 18.07
C ARG A 235 6.52 9.04 16.90
N MET A 236 7.49 8.37 16.27
CA MET A 236 8.19 8.89 15.10
C MET A 236 7.23 9.12 13.93
N GLU A 237 6.36 8.15 13.62
CA GLU A 237 5.38 8.32 12.54
C GLU A 237 4.34 9.40 12.85
N ILE A 238 3.91 9.55 14.11
CA ILE A 238 2.99 10.63 14.51
C ILE A 238 3.67 11.99 14.36
N ALA A 239 4.93 12.11 14.76
CA ALA A 239 5.70 13.34 14.60
C ALA A 239 5.86 13.72 13.12
N LYS A 240 6.11 12.75 12.24
CA LYS A 240 6.11 12.96 10.78
C LYS A 240 4.76 13.47 10.29
N LEU A 241 3.67 12.80 10.69
CA LEU A 241 2.31 13.20 10.31
C LEU A 241 2.01 14.65 10.70
N LEU A 242 2.27 15.02 11.96
CA LEU A 242 2.10 16.38 12.47
C LEU A 242 2.96 17.38 11.69
N GLY A 243 4.25 17.08 11.50
CA GLY A 243 5.16 17.93 10.75
C GLY A 243 4.68 18.19 9.32
N PHE A 244 4.20 17.15 8.62
CA PHE A 244 3.65 17.29 7.27
C PHE A 244 2.40 18.16 7.24
N VAL A 245 1.45 17.92 8.15
CA VAL A 245 0.20 18.67 8.20
C VAL A 245 0.49 20.15 8.47
N LEU A 246 1.32 20.46 9.48
CA LEU A 246 1.68 21.83 9.83
C LEU A 246 2.49 22.53 8.73
N ALA A 247 3.42 21.83 8.07
CA ALA A 247 4.15 22.40 6.94
C ALA A 247 3.20 22.77 5.78
N LYS A 248 2.20 21.93 5.50
CA LYS A 248 1.21 22.19 4.45
C LYS A 248 0.38 23.45 4.72
N THR A 249 0.04 23.76 5.98
CA THR A 249 -0.70 25.00 6.29
C THR A 249 0.09 26.26 5.96
N GLN A 250 1.43 26.21 6.09
CA GLN A 250 2.29 27.35 5.78
C GLN A 250 2.46 27.54 4.26
N LEU A 251 2.49 26.44 3.50
CA LEU A 251 2.70 26.48 2.05
C LEU A 251 1.45 26.91 1.27
N ASP A 252 0.25 26.48 1.68
CA ASP A 252 -1.01 26.91 1.04
C ASP A 252 -1.36 28.38 1.33
N SER A 253 -0.77 28.96 2.39
CA SER A 253 -0.99 30.36 2.78
C SER A 253 -0.25 31.38 1.87
N GLY A 254 0.60 30.92 0.94
CA GLY A 254 1.44 31.77 0.10
C GLY A 254 0.79 32.40 -1.14
N ILE A 255 -0.50 32.14 -1.43
CA ILE A 255 -1.14 32.57 -2.71
C ILE A 255 -2.35 33.51 -2.51
N LEU A 256 -2.80 33.79 -1.29
CA LEU A 256 -4.00 34.62 -1.04
C LEU A 256 -3.74 35.98 -0.38
N GLY A 257 -2.50 36.46 -0.41
CA GLY A 257 -2.15 37.83 0.00
C GLY A 257 -2.07 38.77 -1.21
N THR A 258 -3.05 39.67 -1.33
CA THR A 258 -3.04 40.92 -2.13
C THR A 258 -3.30 40.83 -3.65
N VAL A 259 -4.56 41.07 -4.05
CA VAL A 259 -4.85 41.89 -5.24
C VAL A 259 -5.90 42.93 -4.85
N GLY A 260 -5.41 43.98 -4.20
CA GLY A 260 -5.99 45.31 -4.30
C GLY A 260 -5.45 45.98 -5.56
N SER A 261 -6.29 46.81 -6.18
CA SER A 261 -6.11 47.46 -7.48
C SER A 261 -4.80 48.25 -7.67
N MET A 262 -4.36 48.29 -8.93
CA MET A 262 -3.54 49.30 -9.64
C MET A 262 -1.99 49.19 -9.74
N ASN A 263 -1.60 49.10 -11.02
CA ASN A 263 -0.45 49.65 -11.76
C ASN A 263 0.94 49.00 -11.71
N SER A 264 1.42 48.79 -12.94
CA SER A 264 2.73 48.32 -13.41
C SER A 264 3.94 48.99 -12.77
N VAL A 265 4.98 48.22 -12.42
CA VAL A 265 6.39 48.42 -12.81
C VAL A 265 7.15 47.08 -12.64
N THR A 266 7.99 46.77 -13.62
CA THR A 266 8.94 45.65 -13.73
C THR A 266 9.90 45.49 -12.54
N GLY A 267 10.12 44.25 -12.09
CA GLY A 267 11.20 43.90 -11.16
C GLY A 267 11.34 42.40 -10.94
N ASN A 268 12.30 41.76 -11.61
CA ASN A 268 12.69 40.37 -11.40
C ASN A 268 13.16 40.16 -9.95
N THR A 269 12.49 39.27 -9.21
CA THR A 269 13.13 38.59 -8.07
C THR A 269 12.58 37.18 -7.91
N SER A 270 13.50 36.22 -8.00
CA SER A 270 13.30 34.77 -7.92
C SER A 270 13.07 34.32 -6.47
N THR A 271 11.82 34.11 -6.08
CA THR A 271 11.45 33.47 -4.79
C THR A 271 10.84 32.06 -4.95
N GLY A 272 10.70 31.55 -6.18
CA GLY A 272 10.10 30.24 -6.46
C GLY A 272 10.96 28.99 -6.18
N GLY A 273 12.22 29.16 -5.73
CA GLY A 273 13.15 28.03 -5.54
C GLY A 273 13.06 27.33 -4.19
N ILE A 274 12.80 28.07 -3.10
CA ILE A 274 12.95 27.55 -1.73
C ILE A 274 11.77 26.63 -1.34
N SER A 275 10.56 26.96 -1.78
CA SER A 275 9.36 26.14 -1.51
C SER A 275 9.42 24.79 -2.20
N SER A 276 9.87 24.74 -3.46
CA SER A 276 10.04 23.49 -4.22
C SER A 276 11.14 22.60 -3.64
N ILE A 277 12.28 23.18 -3.24
CA ILE A 277 13.40 22.43 -2.65
C ILE A 277 13.02 21.87 -1.27
N ALA A 278 12.38 22.66 -0.39
CA ALA A 278 11.91 22.17 0.90
C ALA A 278 10.80 21.10 0.75
N TYR A 279 9.92 21.28 -0.23
CA TYR A 279 8.87 20.31 -0.58
C TYR A 279 9.46 18.98 -1.07
N ASN A 280 10.46 19.03 -1.94
CA ASN A 280 11.15 17.84 -2.44
C ASN A 280 12.00 17.20 -1.35
N LEU A 281 12.71 17.99 -0.54
CA LEU A 281 13.54 17.48 0.55
C LEU A 281 12.71 16.82 1.67
N MET A 282 11.55 17.37 2.05
CA MET A 282 10.62 16.69 2.97
C MET A 282 10.01 15.44 2.36
N ASN A 283 9.67 15.47 1.07
CA ASN A 283 9.18 14.29 0.35
C ASN A 283 10.25 13.21 0.19
N ASP A 284 11.52 13.56 0.05
CA ASP A 284 12.63 12.62 -0.11
C ASP A 284 13.10 12.07 1.23
N LEU A 285 13.25 12.91 2.26
CA LEU A 285 13.66 12.49 3.61
C LEU A 285 12.64 11.60 4.31
N ALA A 286 11.34 11.83 4.11
CA ALA A 286 10.31 11.02 4.77
C ALA A 286 9.95 9.75 4.01
N PHE A 287 10.08 9.72 2.68
CA PHE A 287 9.61 8.60 1.86
C PHE A 287 10.75 7.78 1.21
N GLY A 288 11.97 8.32 1.12
CA GLY A 288 13.16 7.56 0.67
C GLY A 288 13.51 6.41 1.60
N LEU A 289 13.15 6.50 2.89
CA LEU A 289 13.33 5.44 3.89
C LEU A 289 12.41 4.22 3.70
N PHE A 290 11.43 4.27 2.78
CA PHE A 290 10.50 3.17 2.52
C PHE A 290 10.60 2.60 1.09
N SER A 291 11.56 3.04 0.27
CA SER A 291 11.78 2.47 -1.07
C SER A 291 12.64 1.19 -1.06
N THR A 292 13.13 0.75 0.10
CA THR A 292 13.94 -0.47 0.26
C THR A 292 13.48 -1.31 1.46
N ALA A 293 12.32 -1.95 1.33
CA ALA A 293 11.94 -3.15 2.09
C ALA A 293 10.81 -3.91 1.39
#